data_AF-A0A6G9XS23-F1
#
_entry.id   AF-A0A6G9XS23-F1
#
_cell.length_a   1.000
_cell.length_b   1.000
_cell.length_c   1.000
_cell.angle_alpha   90.00
_cell.angle_beta   90.00
_cell.angle_gamma   90.00
#
_symmetry.space_group_name_H-M   'P 1'
#
loop_
_entity.id
_entity.type
_entity.pdbx_description
1 polymer ?
#
loop_
_entity_poly.entity_id
_entity_poly.type
_entity_poly.pdbx_seq_one_letter_code
_entity_poly.pdbx_strand_id
1 'polypeptide(L)'
;MGEVGLGAVAAVLLAPVAAALTALVYRFPVPMAGYARGFGGVGDAALGSLFYLILGGGPVLAALGAVGGVVAARVAGPDRRRARVLTLLVAAAVALLAAVALAVLEFFIGAW
;
A
#
# COMPACT_ATOMS: atom_id res chain seq x y z
N MET A 1 2.09 -14.72 14.81
CA MET A 1 1.18 -13.72 14.20
C MET A 1 0.03 -14.45 13.53
N GLY A 2 -1.22 -14.09 13.82
CA GLY A 2 -2.38 -14.53 13.02
C GLY A 2 -2.53 -13.69 11.75
N GLU A 3 -3.52 -14.01 10.92
CA GLU A 3 -3.80 -13.31 9.65
C GLU A 3 -3.99 -11.80 9.82
N VAL A 4 -4.51 -11.37 10.97
CA VAL A 4 -4.65 -9.95 11.33
C VAL A 4 -3.29 -9.24 11.36
N GLY A 5 -2.32 -9.81 12.09
CA GLY A 5 -0.98 -9.23 12.21
C GLY A 5 -0.21 -9.32 10.89
N LEU A 6 -0.38 -10.43 10.16
CA LEU A 6 0.22 -10.60 8.84
C LEU A 6 -0.29 -9.55 7.87
N GLY A 7 -1.62 -9.35 7.79
CA GLY A 7 -2.23 -8.36 6.90
C GLY A 7 -1.80 -6.94 7.23
N ALA A 8 -1.75 -6.59 8.53
CA ALA A 8 -1.31 -5.28 9.00
C ALA A 8 0.13 -4.97 8.56
N VAL A 9 1.06 -5.88 8.85
CA VAL A 9 2.48 -5.70 8.52
C VAL A 9 2.71 -5.75 7.02
N ALA A 10 2.08 -6.70 6.31
CA ALA A 10 2.23 -6.83 4.87
C ALA A 10 1.75 -5.59 4.12
N ALA A 11 0.63 -4.98 4.52
CA ALA A 11 0.11 -3.78 3.85
C ALA A 11 1.09 -2.59 3.97
N VAL A 12 1.72 -2.41 5.13
CA VAL A 12 2.73 -1.36 5.35
C VAL A 12 4.00 -1.66 4.56
N LEU A 13 4.52 -2.89 4.64
CA LEU A 13 5.76 -3.27 3.95
C LEU A 13 5.63 -3.28 2.42
N LEU A 14 4.42 -3.50 1.90
CA LEU A 14 4.17 -3.46 0.45
C LEU A 14 3.95 -2.04 -0.08
N ALA A 15 3.82 -1.02 0.77
CA ALA A 15 3.58 0.35 0.32
C ALA A 15 4.70 0.92 -0.58
N PRO A 16 6.01 0.70 -0.32
CA PRO A 16 7.06 1.13 -1.24
C PRO A 16 6.99 0.45 -2.59
N VAL A 17 6.64 -0.85 -2.61
CA VAL A 17 6.45 -1.62 -3.85
C VAL A 17 5.24 -1.08 -4.62
N ALA A 18 4.13 -0.79 -3.94
CA ALA A 18 2.94 -0.21 -4.52
C ALA A 18 3.18 1.18 -5.11
N ALA A 19 3.96 2.03 -4.42
CA ALA A 19 4.36 3.34 -4.91
C ALA A 19 5.24 3.23 -6.17
N ALA A 20 6.24 2.34 -6.14
CA ALA A 20 7.07 1.99 -7.28
C ALA A 20 6.25 1.55 -8.51
N LEU A 21 5.29 0.64 -8.32
CA LEU A 21 4.39 0.18 -9.39
C LEU A 21 3.50 1.31 -9.92
N THR A 22 2.96 2.14 -9.03
CA THR A 22 2.13 3.29 -9.41
C THR A 22 2.94 4.31 -10.23
N ALA A 23 4.19 4.59 -9.85
CA ALA A 23 5.08 5.47 -10.61
C ALA A 23 5.49 4.88 -11.96
N LEU A 24 5.69 3.56 -12.02
CA LEU A 24 6.04 2.86 -13.26
C LEU A 24 4.94 2.98 -14.32
N VAL A 25 3.67 2.87 -13.90
CA VAL A 25 2.51 2.86 -14.82
C VAL A 25 1.90 4.25 -15.02
N TYR A 26 2.00 5.15 -14.03
CA TYR A 26 1.36 6.47 -14.08
C TYR A 26 2.27 7.58 -13.53
N ARG A 27 2.18 7.86 -12.24
CA ARG A 27 3.00 8.82 -11.49
C ARG A 27 2.81 8.61 -10.01
N PHE A 28 3.79 9.01 -9.21
CA PHE A 28 3.66 9.02 -7.75
C PHE A 28 4.20 10.34 -7.19
N PRO A 29 3.49 11.01 -6.26
CA PRO A 29 3.97 12.24 -5.66
C PRO A 29 5.16 11.92 -4.75
N VAL A 30 6.25 12.66 -4.91
CA VAL A 30 7.45 12.59 -4.08
C VAL A 30 7.57 13.92 -3.35
N PRO A 31 7.55 13.92 -2.01
CA PRO A 31 7.64 15.14 -1.23
C PRO A 31 8.86 15.98 -1.65
N MET A 32 8.64 17.27 -1.91
CA MET A 32 9.68 18.23 -2.31
C MET A 32 10.38 17.96 -3.65
N ALA A 33 9.97 16.94 -4.41
CA ALA A 33 10.57 16.57 -5.70
C ALA A 33 9.55 16.46 -6.86
N GLY A 34 8.27 16.70 -6.60
CA GLY A 34 7.21 16.63 -7.61
C GLY A 34 6.79 15.18 -7.91
N TYR A 35 6.51 14.84 -9.16
CA TYR A 35 6.01 13.52 -9.52
C TYR A 35 7.07 12.63 -10.15
N ALA A 36 7.32 11.47 -9.55
CA ALA A 36 8.12 10.40 -10.14
C ALA A 36 7.32 9.62 -11.19
N ARG A 37 7.93 9.29 -12.33
CA ARG A 37 7.30 8.54 -13.44
C ARG A 37 8.28 7.59 -14.15
N GLY A 38 7.76 6.47 -14.64
CA GLY A 38 8.50 5.49 -15.45
C GLY A 38 9.63 4.80 -14.68
N PHE A 39 10.47 4.03 -15.38
CA PHE A 39 11.54 3.23 -14.77
C PHE A 39 12.53 4.06 -13.94
N GLY A 40 12.84 5.29 -14.37
CA GLY A 40 13.75 6.18 -13.65
C GLY A 40 13.21 6.68 -12.30
N GLY A 41 11.88 6.76 -12.15
CA GLY A 41 11.23 7.27 -10.94
C GLY A 41 10.83 6.20 -9.91
N VAL A 42 11.04 4.91 -10.20
CA VAL A 42 10.57 3.81 -9.34
C VAL A 42 11.24 3.85 -7.96
N GLY A 43 12.54 4.13 -7.91
CA GLY A 43 13.30 4.26 -6.67
C GLY A 43 12.84 5.44 -5.82
N ASP A 44 12.70 6.61 -6.46
CA ASP A 44 12.25 7.84 -5.80
C ASP A 44 10.82 7.69 -5.25
N ALA A 45 9.93 7.01 -5.99
CA ALA A 45 8.58 6.72 -5.52
C ALA A 45 8.58 5.77 -4.31
N ALA A 46 9.39 4.70 -4.35
CA ALA A 46 9.50 3.77 -3.23
C ALA A 46 10.01 4.47 -1.96
N LEU A 47 11.07 5.28 -2.08
CA LEU A 47 11.61 6.05 -0.94
C LEU A 47 10.65 7.15 -0.48
N GLY A 48 10.05 7.89 -1.41
CA GLY A 48 9.06 8.92 -1.12
C GLY A 48 7.84 8.38 -0.39
N SER A 49 7.43 7.13 -0.67
CA SER A 49 6.33 6.47 0.04
C SER A 49 6.55 6.38 1.56
N LEU A 50 7.81 6.28 2.01
CA LEU A 50 8.15 6.19 3.44
C LEU A 50 7.75 7.47 4.18
N PHE A 51 7.83 8.62 3.52
CA PHE A 51 7.35 9.88 4.09
C PHE A 51 5.85 9.81 4.41
N TYR A 52 5.03 9.30 3.48
CA TYR A 52 3.59 9.13 3.71
C TYR A 52 3.27 8.09 4.77
N LEU A 53 4.07 7.02 4.85
CA LEU A 53 3.94 6.05 5.93
C LEU A 53 4.14 6.72 7.30
N ILE A 54 5.18 7.53 7.45
CA ILE A 54 5.50 8.26 8.68
C ILE A 54 4.44 9.33 9.00
N LEU A 55 3.94 10.04 7.98
CA LEU A 55 2.94 11.10 8.13
C LEU A 55 1.55 10.59 8.56
N GLY A 56 1.36 9.26 8.64
CA GLY A 56 0.13 8.64 9.13
C GLY A 56 -0.41 7.52 8.25
N GLY A 57 0.14 7.34 7.05
CA GLY A 57 -0.23 6.25 6.15
C GLY A 57 0.07 4.86 6.74
N GLY A 58 1.11 4.74 7.58
CA GLY A 58 1.49 3.49 8.23
C GLY A 58 0.36 2.92 9.11
N PRO A 59 -0.12 3.67 10.13
CA PRO A 59 -1.28 3.27 10.92
C PRO A 59 -2.53 2.97 10.09
N VAL A 60 -2.82 3.77 9.05
CA VAL A 60 -3.99 3.57 8.18
C VAL A 60 -3.88 2.25 7.41
N LEU A 61 -2.74 1.98 6.77
CA LEU A 61 -2.48 0.73 6.05
C LEU A 61 -2.47 -0.47 6.98
N ALA A 62 -1.89 -0.33 8.18
CA ALA A 62 -1.89 -1.39 9.18
C ALA A 62 -3.32 -1.75 9.62
N ALA A 63 -4.17 -0.75 9.86
CA ALA A 63 -5.57 -0.96 10.21
C ALA A 63 -6.36 -1.63 9.08
N LEU A 64 -6.25 -1.12 7.84
CA LEU A 64 -6.92 -1.69 6.68
C LEU A 64 -6.43 -3.11 6.37
N GLY A 65 -5.12 -3.35 6.46
CA GLY A 65 -4.51 -4.66 6.30
C GLY A 65 -4.95 -5.64 7.39
N ALA A 66 -5.08 -5.19 8.64
CA ALA A 66 -5.60 -6.00 9.74
C ALA A 66 -7.05 -6.44 9.47
N VAL A 67 -7.91 -5.50 9.05
CA VAL A 67 -9.30 -5.79 8.66
C VAL A 67 -9.32 -6.78 7.48
N GLY A 68 -8.48 -6.56 6.48
CA GLY A 68 -8.30 -7.46 5.35
C GLY A 68 -7.91 -8.88 5.77
N GLY A 69 -6.99 -9.01 6.72
CA GLY A 69 -6.59 -10.30 7.30
C GLY A 69 -7.71 -11.00 8.06
N VAL A 70 -8.55 -10.26 8.79
CA VAL A 70 -9.77 -10.82 9.42
C VAL A 70 -10.70 -11.38 8.35
N VAL A 71 -11.02 -10.58 7.33
CA VAL A 71 -11.95 -10.99 6.26
C VAL A 71 -11.40 -12.18 5.49
N ALA A 72 -10.12 -12.16 5.11
CA ALA A 72 -9.45 -13.26 4.41
C ALA A 72 -9.49 -14.56 5.22
N ALA A 73 -9.24 -14.51 6.54
CA ALA A 73 -9.34 -15.66 7.41
C ALA A 73 -10.77 -16.24 7.47
N ARG A 74 -11.80 -15.38 7.51
CA ARG A 74 -13.21 -15.82 7.51
C ARG A 74 -13.60 -16.47 6.19
N VAL A 75 -13.14 -15.92 5.06
CA VAL A 75 -13.44 -16.44 3.71
C VAL A 75 -12.72 -17.76 3.43
N ALA A 76 -11.49 -17.92 3.93
CA ALA A 76 -10.71 -19.14 3.72
C ALA A 76 -11.21 -20.34 4.54
N GLY A 77 -11.95 -20.10 5.64
CA GLY A 77 -12.40 -21.15 6.54
C GLY A 77 -11.23 -21.88 7.22
N PRO A 78 -11.25 -23.22 7.32
CA PRO A 78 -10.21 -23.97 8.01
C PRO A 78 -8.88 -24.08 7.23
N ASP A 79 -8.85 -23.68 5.95
CA ASP A 79 -7.63 -23.76 5.13
C ASP A 79 -6.66 -22.61 5.44
N ARG A 80 -5.62 -22.94 6.21
CA ARG A 80 -4.56 -22.00 6.61
C ARG A 80 -3.74 -21.48 5.43
N ARG A 81 -3.52 -22.29 4.39
CA ARG A 81 -2.72 -21.85 3.23
C ARG A 81 -3.52 -20.83 2.43
N ARG A 82 -4.80 -21.12 2.19
CA ARG A 82 -5.71 -20.20 1.52
C ARG A 82 -5.86 -18.89 2.30
N ALA A 83 -5.99 -18.96 3.63
CA ALA A 83 -6.07 -17.77 4.48
C ALA A 83 -4.86 -16.85 4.28
N ARG A 84 -3.64 -17.38 4.38
CA ARG A 84 -2.41 -16.61 4.19
C ARG A 84 -2.30 -15.97 2.81
N VAL A 85 -2.61 -16.72 1.75
CA VAL A 85 -2.55 -16.19 0.39
C VAL A 85 -3.56 -15.06 0.21
N LEU A 86 -4.81 -15.25 0.67
CA LEU A 86 -5.82 -14.21 0.60
C LEU A 86 -5.43 -12.96 1.41
N THR A 87 -4.87 -13.14 2.60
CA THR A 87 -4.38 -12.03 3.44
C THR A 87 -3.32 -11.21 2.71
N LEU A 88 -2.33 -11.87 2.09
CA LEU A 88 -1.26 -11.19 1.33
C LEU A 88 -1.80 -10.48 0.10
N LEU A 89 -2.75 -11.09 -0.62
CA LEU A 89 -3.39 -10.48 -1.79
C LEU A 89 -4.19 -9.23 -1.40
N VAL A 90 -4.96 -9.30 -0.30
CA VAL A 90 -5.71 -8.15 0.20
C VAL A 90 -4.76 -7.05 0.69
N ALA A 91 -3.69 -7.40 1.40
CA ALA A 91 -2.68 -6.43 1.83
C ALA A 91 -2.01 -5.71 0.64
N ALA A 92 -1.66 -6.46 -0.42
CA ALA A 92 -1.11 -5.89 -1.65
C ALA A 92 -2.13 -4.96 -2.35
N ALA A 93 -3.39 -5.37 -2.42
CA ALA A 93 -4.46 -4.54 -3.00
C ALA A 93 -4.67 -3.25 -2.20
N VAL A 94 -4.69 -3.32 -0.87
CA VAL A 94 -4.80 -2.14 0.01
C VAL A 94 -3.63 -1.18 -0.20
N ALA A 95 -2.40 -1.68 -0.23
CA ALA A 95 -1.21 -0.86 -0.47
C ALA A 95 -1.25 -0.18 -1.85
N LEU A 96 -1.65 -0.93 -2.89
CA LEU A 96 -1.78 -0.40 -4.25
C LEU A 96 -2.88 0.66 -4.36
N LEU A 97 -4.05 0.41 -3.78
CA LEU A 97 -5.15 1.37 -3.77
C LEU A 97 -4.77 2.66 -3.03
N ALA A 98 -4.05 2.56 -1.91
CA ALA A 98 -3.56 3.73 -1.19
C ALA A 98 -2.53 4.53 -2.00
N ALA A 99 -1.60 3.85 -2.68
CA ALA A 99 -0.61 4.50 -3.54
C ALA A 99 -1.29 5.22 -4.72
N VAL A 100 -2.28 4.59 -5.35
CA VAL A 100 -3.08 5.20 -6.41
C VAL A 100 -3.89 6.38 -5.87
N ALA A 101 -4.49 6.25 -4.68
CA ALA A 101 -5.23 7.34 -4.03
C ALA A 101 -4.34 8.58 -3.83
N LEU A 102 -3.10 8.39 -3.35
CA LEU A 102 -2.10 9.47 -3.26
C LEU A 102 -1.77 10.07 -4.64
N ALA A 103 -1.61 9.23 -5.66
CA ALA A 103 -1.29 9.68 -7.03
C ALA A 103 -2.38 10.51 -7.71
N VAL A 104 -3.62 10.41 -7.24
CA VAL A 104 -4.76 11.19 -7.74
C VAL A 104 -5.26 12.25 -6.75
N LEU A 105 -4.67 12.30 -5.55
CA LEU A 105 -5.15 13.15 -4.45
C LEU A 105 -5.19 14.64 -4.83
N GLU A 106 -4.26 15.10 -5.68
CA GLU A 106 -4.21 16.49 -6.13
C GLU A 106 -5.50 16.95 -6.84
N PHE A 107 -6.25 16.04 -7.45
CA PHE A 107 -7.52 16.37 -8.10
C PHE A 107 -8.63 16.72 -7.10
N PHE A 108 -8.44 16.37 -5.83
CA PHE A 108 -9.41 16.60 -4.76
C PHE A 108 -9.00 17.73 -3.83
N ILE A 109 -7.71 17.89 -3.54
CA ILE A 109 -7.21 18.87 -2.56
C ILE A 109 -6.35 20.00 -3.16
N GLY A 110 -6.10 19.99 -4.48
CA GLY A 110 -5.19 20.91 -5.14
C GLY A 110 -3.76 20.40 -5.21
N ALA A 111 -2.90 21.10 -5.94
CA ALA A 111 -1.50 20.73 -6.12
C ALA A 111 -0.73 20.76 -4.80
N TRP A 112 0.12 19.77 -4.58
CA TRP A 112 0.91 19.59 -3.36
C TRP A 112 2.25 18.91 -3.66
#